data_AF-C1AD18-F1
#
_entry.id   AF-C1AD18-F1
#
_cell.length_a   1.000
_cell.length_b   1.000
_cell.length_c   1.000
_cell.angle_alpha   90.00
_cell.angle_beta   90.00
_cell.angle_gamma   90.00
#
_symmetry.space_group_name_H-M   'P 1'
#
loop_
_entity.id
_entity.type
_entity.pdbx_description
1 polymer ?
#
loop_
_entity_poly.entity_id
_entity_poly.type
_entity_poly.pdbx_seq_one_letter_code
_entity_poly.pdbx_strand_id
1 'polypeptide(L)'
;MSMAFLRDDAEGEMPRRNYDLPERDDPDFDRAAARALLEAARVGETQLAERATGYYWGEPQLRPYVEVMLIEAEKAKDDRLEQVARRFLA
;
A
#
# COMPACT_ATOMS: atom_id res chain seq x y z
N MET A 1 -8.83 6.71 42.00
CA MET A 1 -8.22 5.44 41.56
C MET A 1 -8.14 5.46 40.05
N SER A 2 -6.94 5.29 39.50
CA SER A 2 -6.62 5.41 38.08
C SER A 2 -7.23 4.25 37.29
N MET A 3 -8.13 4.53 36.35
CA MET A 3 -8.52 3.55 35.35
C MET A 3 -7.44 3.60 34.26
N ALA A 4 -6.54 2.62 34.30
CA ALA A 4 -5.62 2.36 33.21
C ALA A 4 -6.46 2.06 31.96
N PHE A 5 -6.40 2.94 30.96
CA PHE A 5 -6.88 2.61 29.62
C PHE A 5 -5.93 1.55 29.08
N LEU A 6 -6.37 0.29 29.14
CA LEU A 6 -5.81 -0.75 28.29
C LEU A 6 -6.14 -0.32 26.86
N ARG A 7 -5.16 0.19 26.13
CA ARG A 7 -5.21 0.24 24.69
C ARG A 7 -5.11 -1.21 24.25
N ASP A 8 -6.29 -1.83 24.16
CA ASP A 8 -6.47 -3.09 23.47
C ASP A 8 -6.09 -2.77 22.03
N ASP A 9 -4.84 -3.06 21.65
CA ASP A 9 -4.47 -3.21 20.25
C ASP A 9 -5.23 -4.46 19.79
N ALA A 10 -6.54 -4.28 19.61
CA ALA A 10 -7.35 -5.13 18.79
C ALA A 10 -6.73 -5.02 17.41
N GLU A 11 -5.80 -5.93 17.12
CA GLU A 11 -5.62 -6.49 15.80
C GLU A 11 -6.98 -7.04 15.37
N GLY A 12 -7.89 -6.12 15.04
CA GLY A 12 -9.11 -6.43 14.35
C GLY A 12 -8.65 -7.19 13.13
N GLU A 13 -9.10 -8.44 13.05
CA GLU A 13 -9.10 -9.25 11.85
C GLU A 13 -9.95 -8.50 10.81
N MET A 14 -9.44 -7.37 10.32
CA MET A 14 -9.86 -6.78 9.07
C MET A 14 -9.62 -7.91 8.06
N PRO A 15 -10.61 -8.28 7.24
CA PRO A 15 -10.43 -9.33 6.25
C PRO A 15 -9.17 -8.96 5.49
N ARG A 16 -8.10 -9.75 5.70
CA ARG A 16 -6.79 -9.45 5.13
C ARG A 16 -7.08 -9.27 3.66
N ARG A 17 -6.96 -8.03 3.14
CA ARG A 17 -6.93 -7.84 1.70
C ARG A 17 -5.79 -8.75 1.29
N ASN A 18 -6.12 -9.90 0.71
CA ASN A 18 -5.14 -10.66 -0.01
C ASN A 18 -4.74 -9.66 -1.07
N TYR A 19 -3.59 -9.03 -0.89
CA TYR A 19 -3.04 -8.07 -1.83
C TYR A 19 -2.64 -8.76 -3.14
N ASP A 20 -3.11 -10.01 -3.34
CA ASP A 20 -2.82 -10.98 -4.38
C ASP A 20 -1.35 -10.93 -4.77
N LEU A 21 -0.49 -10.88 -3.74
CA LEU A 21 0.95 -10.81 -3.93
C LEU A 21 1.43 -12.17 -4.46
N PRO A 22 2.21 -12.17 -5.55
CA PRO A 22 2.87 -13.38 -6.02
C PRO A 22 3.95 -13.81 -5.02
N GLU A 23 4.67 -14.89 -5.32
CA GLU A 23 5.82 -15.29 -4.53
C GLU A 23 6.88 -14.18 -4.50
N ARG A 24 7.66 -14.10 -3.42
CA ARG A 24 8.58 -12.98 -3.20
C ARG A 24 9.74 -12.92 -4.22
N ASP A 25 10.08 -14.07 -4.81
CA ASP A 25 11.11 -14.18 -5.84
C ASP A 25 10.56 -13.98 -7.26
N ASP A 26 9.25 -13.72 -7.40
CA ASP A 26 8.62 -13.45 -8.68
C ASP A 26 9.01 -12.05 -9.18
N PRO A 27 9.42 -11.87 -10.45
CA PRO A 27 9.75 -10.55 -11.00
C PRO A 27 8.59 -9.56 -10.98
N ASP A 28 7.34 -10.02 -10.91
CA ASP A 28 6.15 -9.17 -10.80
C ASP A 28 5.80 -8.81 -9.34
N PHE A 29 6.54 -9.35 -8.35
CA PHE A 29 6.30 -9.05 -6.94
C PHE A 29 6.38 -7.56 -6.63
N ASP A 30 7.41 -6.87 -7.12
CA ASP A 30 7.59 -5.43 -6.89
C ASP A 30 6.45 -4.62 -7.49
N ARG A 31 5.97 -5.04 -8.67
CA ARG A 31 4.81 -4.43 -9.33
C ARG A 31 3.54 -4.64 -8.51
N ALA A 32 3.29 -5.86 -8.04
CA ALA A 32 2.13 -6.17 -7.21
C ALA A 32 2.19 -5.43 -5.86
N ALA A 33 3.37 -5.35 -5.25
CA ALA A 33 3.60 -4.65 -4.00
C ALA A 33 3.37 -3.14 -4.12
N ALA A 34 3.86 -2.51 -5.18
CA ALA A 34 3.58 -1.11 -5.48
C ALA A 34 2.07 -0.86 -5.56
N ARG A 35 1.33 -1.72 -6.28
CA ARG A 35 -0.13 -1.62 -6.39
C ARG A 35 -0.82 -1.77 -5.03
N ALA A 36 -0.39 -2.75 -4.25
CA ALA A 36 -0.92 -3.03 -2.91
C ALA A 36 -0.76 -1.84 -1.97
N LEU A 37 0.42 -1.20 -1.96
CA LEU A 37 0.68 0.00 -1.16
C LEU A 37 -0.23 1.16 -1.58
N LEU A 38 -0.37 1.43 -2.88
CA LEU A 38 -1.25 2.48 -3.37
C LEU A 38 -2.71 2.21 -3.00
N GLU A 39 -3.22 1.01 -3.25
CA GLU A 39 -4.61 0.63 -2.93
C GLU A 39 -4.92 0.67 -1.43
N ALA A 40 -3.95 0.32 -0.58
CA ALA A 40 -4.08 0.46 0.86
C ALA A 40 -4.05 1.92 1.31
N ALA A 41 -3.19 2.74 0.71
CA ALA A 41 -3.12 4.17 1.01
C ALA A 41 -4.39 4.94 0.60
N ARG A 42 -5.15 4.47 -0.40
CA ARG A 42 -6.47 5.05 -0.75
C ARG A 42 -7.44 5.01 0.44
N VAL A 43 -7.37 3.95 1.25
CA VAL A 43 -8.28 3.66 2.38
C VAL A 43 -7.63 3.87 3.76
N GLY A 44 -6.37 4.31 3.82
CA GLY A 44 -5.67 4.61 5.06
C GLY A 44 -5.02 3.41 5.76
N GLU A 45 -4.81 2.31 5.04
CA GLU A 45 -4.29 1.04 5.57
C GLU A 45 -2.82 0.79 5.19
N THR A 46 -2.03 1.84 4.93
CA THR A 46 -0.66 1.71 4.43
C THR A 46 0.22 0.79 5.28
N GLN A 47 0.11 0.84 6.61
CA GLN A 47 0.89 -0.02 7.52
C GLN A 47 0.61 -1.52 7.33
N LEU A 48 -0.61 -1.90 6.94
CA LEU A 48 -0.95 -3.30 6.67
C LEU A 48 -0.29 -3.77 5.36
N ALA A 49 -0.31 -2.92 4.33
CA ALA A 49 0.34 -3.23 3.06
C ALA A 49 1.88 -3.27 3.18
N GLU A 50 2.47 -2.42 4.02
CA GLU A 50 3.91 -2.48 4.30
C GLU A 50 4.30 -3.81 4.95
N ARG A 51 3.52 -4.28 5.93
CA ARG A 51 3.74 -5.59 6.57
C ARG A 51 3.57 -6.75 5.59
N ALA A 52 2.60 -6.67 4.68
CA ALA A 52 2.31 -7.75 3.72
C ALA A 52 3.35 -7.82 2.59
N THR A 53 3.81 -6.68 2.10
CA THR A 53 4.77 -6.59 0.99
C THR A 53 6.22 -6.66 1.46
N GLY A 54 6.49 -6.24 2.70
CA GLY A 54 7.84 -6.06 3.24
C GLY A 54 8.52 -4.77 2.76
N TYR A 55 7.83 -3.92 2.01
CA TYR A 55 8.31 -2.62 1.56
C TYR A 55 7.69 -1.49 2.37
N TYR A 56 8.42 -0.38 2.48
CA TYR A 56 7.90 0.84 3.10
C TYR A 56 7.23 1.75 2.08
N TRP A 57 6.34 2.62 2.55
CA TRP A 57 5.82 3.71 1.74
C TRP A 57 6.96 4.61 1.26
N GLY A 58 6.98 4.91 -0.05
CA GLY A 58 8.05 5.68 -0.68
C GLY A 58 9.32 4.89 -0.98
N GLU A 59 9.28 3.55 -0.92
CA GLU A 59 10.42 2.69 -1.24
C GLU A 59 11.03 3.03 -2.63
N PRO A 60 12.33 3.37 -2.70
CA PRO A 60 12.98 3.75 -3.96
C PRO A 60 12.88 2.71 -5.07
N GLN A 61 12.92 1.42 -4.73
CA GLN A 61 12.82 0.31 -5.68
C GLN A 61 11.46 0.25 -6.37
N LEU A 62 10.40 0.76 -5.72
CA LEU A 62 9.05 0.72 -6.26
C LEU A 62 8.71 1.93 -7.14
N ARG A 63 9.54 2.99 -7.12
CA ARG A 63 9.27 4.24 -7.87
C ARG A 63 9.02 4.02 -9.36
N PRO A 64 9.82 3.22 -10.10
CA PRO A 64 9.56 2.99 -11.52
C PRO A 64 8.19 2.35 -11.80
N TYR A 65 7.72 1.47 -10.90
CA TYR A 65 6.40 0.84 -11.03
C TYR A 65 5.27 1.83 -10.72
N VAL A 66 5.44 2.65 -9.68
CA VAL A 66 4.47 3.68 -9.31
C VAL A 66 4.36 4.78 -10.37
N GLU A 67 5.45 5.15 -11.03
CA GLU A 67 5.42 6.09 -12.17
C GLU A 67 4.58 5.56 -13.32
N VAL A 68 4.72 4.27 -13.67
CA VAL A 68 3.88 3.64 -14.69
C VAL A 68 2.41 3.62 -14.27
N MET A 69 2.12 3.28 -13.01
CA MET A 69 0.75 3.29 -12.47
C MET A 69 0.14 4.69 -12.44
N LEU A 70 0.95 5.73 -12.17
CA LEU A 70 0.50 7.12 -12.24
C LEU A 70 0.06 7.48 -13.65
N ILE A 71 0.85 7.14 -14.68
CA ILE A 71 0.50 7.38 -16.09
C ILE A 71 -0.79 6.63 -16.47
N GLU A 72 -0.95 5.39 -16.00
CA GLU A 72 -2.16 4.60 -16.22
C GLU A 72 -3.38 5.22 -15.51
N ALA A 73 -3.21 5.71 -14.27
CA ALA A 73 -4.25 6.38 -13.51
C ALA A 73 -4.71 7.70 -14.17
N GLU A 74 -3.77 8.50 -14.67
CA GLU A 74 -4.05 9.74 -15.42
C GLU A 74 -4.86 9.44 -16.69
N LYS A 75 -4.49 8.39 -17.44
CA LYS A 75 -5.23 7.96 -18.64
C LYS A 75 -6.64 7.46 -18.30
N ALA A 76 -6.77 6.74 -17.19
CA ALA A 76 -8.04 6.22 -16.70
C ALA A 76 -8.91 7.27 -15.99
N LYS A 77 -8.37 8.48 -15.73
CA LYS A 77 -8.99 9.51 -14.88
C LYS A 77 -9.35 8.99 -13.49
N ASP A 78 -8.51 8.14 -12.91
CA ASP A 78 -8.64 7.75 -11.50
C ASP A 78 -7.92 8.78 -10.62
N ASP A 79 -8.60 9.90 -10.35
CA ASP A 79 -8.08 11.02 -9.57
C ASP A 79 -7.56 10.57 -8.19
N ARG A 80 -8.21 9.56 -7.59
CA ARG A 80 -7.84 9.08 -6.26
C ARG A 80 -6.54 8.30 -6.30
N LEU A 81 -6.36 7.44 -7.31
CA LEU A 81 -5.11 6.70 -7.49
C LEU A 81 -3.97 7.64 -7.90
N GLU A 82 -4.23 8.62 -8.76
CA GLU A 82 -3.27 9.66 -9.15
C GLU A 82 -2.72 10.41 -7.93
N GLN A 83 -3.61 10.93 -7.06
CA GLN A 83 -3.22 11.65 -5.86
C GLN A 83 -2.32 10.81 -4.94
N VAL A 84 -2.67 9.53 -4.77
CA VAL A 84 -1.95 8.61 -3.89
C VAL A 84 -0.59 8.23 -4.49
N ALA A 85 -0.52 7.99 -5.80
CA ALA A 85 0.73 7.74 -6.52
C ALA A 85 1.67 8.95 -6.49
N ARG A 86 1.15 10.17 -6.69
CA ARG A 86 1.95 11.40 -6.54
C ARG A 86 2.51 11.55 -5.12
N ARG A 87 1.70 11.23 -4.09
CA ARG A 87 2.16 11.24 -2.69
C ARG A 87 3.22 10.19 -2.40
N PHE A 88 3.19 9.05 -3.08
CA PHE A 88 4.23 8.03 -2.95
C PHE A 88 5.57 8.51 -3.53
N LEU A 89 5.52 9.26 -4.63
CA LEU A 89 6.70 9.71 -5.36
C LEU A 89 7.34 11.00 -4.80
N ALA A 90 6.61 11.75 -3.98
CA ALA A 90 7.03 13.00 -3.35
C ALA A 90 8.03 12.77 -2.20
#